data_AF-A0A5B8MCU7-F1
#
_entry.id   AF-A0A5B8MCU7-F1
#
_cell.length_a   1.000
_cell.length_b   1.000
_cell.length_c   1.000
_cell.angle_alpha   90.00
_cell.angle_beta   90.00
_cell.angle_gamma   90.00
#
_symmetry.space_group_name_H-M   'P 1'
#
loop_
_entity.id
_entity.type
_entity.pdbx_description
1 polymer ?
#
loop_
_entity_poly.entity_id
_entity_poly.type
_entity_poly.pdbx_seq_one_letter_code
_entity_poly.pdbx_strand_id
1 'polypeptide(L)'
;MKQWVTESAKLIRKVTVVAGEVPKEGASRWTLPVYTLTFENPGQDKTMPSLGCRIDRGDVVKVLIPGYKPKSYSMSAARPGEFDLTVKVYPGGKCSGYLDSVKVGETVEVFAKGKKERRPGGSHVGLVAFGVGITEALPIAAAELQKGVHEVHLLWAARTYADMFWHDEIAELQAAHEAFKVTRILSREDREGCLRGRVEARVLEDVFGSWKGNPQARFLTVGTKEMMRQAEATLTRVGFPWPDCALLAK
;
A
#
# COMPACT_ATOMS: atom_id res chain seq x y z
N MET A 1 -25.41 1.53 -19.29
CA MET A 1 -24.08 1.37 -18.64
C MET A 1 -23.77 2.66 -17.90
N LYS A 2 -23.22 2.63 -16.67
CA LYS A 2 -22.78 3.87 -16.00
C LYS A 2 -21.59 4.45 -16.78
N GLN A 3 -21.74 5.66 -17.29
CA GLN A 3 -20.64 6.42 -17.88
C GLN A 3 -19.85 7.07 -16.75
N TRP A 4 -18.55 6.80 -16.70
CA TRP A 4 -17.64 7.42 -15.75
C TRP A 4 -16.97 8.60 -16.46
N VAL A 5 -16.85 9.74 -15.78
CA VAL A 5 -15.99 10.84 -16.27
C VAL A 5 -14.57 10.43 -15.95
N THR A 6 -13.73 10.32 -16.99
CA THR A 6 -12.34 9.85 -16.91
C THR A 6 -11.42 10.81 -17.61
N GLU A 7 -10.14 10.67 -17.32
CA GLU A 7 -9.07 11.36 -18.01
C GLU A 7 -8.03 10.34 -18.48
N SER A 8 -7.37 10.64 -19.61
CA SER A 8 -6.35 9.78 -20.19
C SER A 8 -4.98 10.10 -19.59
N ALA A 9 -4.37 9.13 -18.90
CA ALA A 9 -3.03 9.26 -18.33
C ALA A 9 -2.03 8.42 -19.15
N LYS A 10 -0.98 9.07 -19.65
CA LYS A 10 0.05 8.42 -20.49
C LYS A 10 1.12 7.76 -19.62
N LEU A 11 1.42 6.49 -19.87
CA LEU A 11 2.52 5.77 -19.23
C LEU A 11 3.86 6.30 -19.80
N ILE A 12 4.69 6.88 -18.96
CA ILE A 12 6.00 7.43 -19.37
C ILE A 12 7.19 6.61 -18.88
N ARG A 13 6.99 5.77 -17.85
CA ARG A 13 8.04 4.89 -17.33
C ARG A 13 7.43 3.63 -16.70
N LYS A 14 8.04 2.48 -16.96
CA LYS A 14 7.70 1.18 -16.36
C LYS A 14 8.97 0.57 -15.79
N VAL A 15 9.06 0.47 -14.46
CA VAL A 15 10.19 -0.11 -13.75
C VAL A 15 9.77 -1.46 -13.16
N THR A 16 10.58 -2.49 -13.41
CA THR A 16 10.42 -3.79 -12.76
C THR A 16 10.99 -3.74 -11.35
N VAL A 17 10.12 -3.89 -10.37
CA VAL A 17 10.47 -3.90 -8.94
C VAL A 17 10.70 -5.33 -8.45
N VAL A 18 9.87 -6.26 -8.92
CA VAL A 18 10.05 -7.70 -8.74
C VAL A 18 9.84 -8.32 -10.11
N ALA A 19 10.84 -9.05 -10.64
CA ALA A 19 10.78 -9.63 -11.98
C ALA A 19 9.63 -10.65 -12.14
N GLY A 20 9.26 -11.32 -11.05
CA GLY A 20 8.32 -12.42 -11.07
C GLY A 20 8.99 -13.69 -11.62
N GLU A 21 8.64 -14.83 -11.04
CA GLU A 21 9.08 -16.13 -11.54
C GLU A 21 7.84 -16.98 -11.75
N VAL A 22 7.60 -17.40 -12.99
CA VAL A 22 6.54 -18.38 -13.26
C VAL A 22 6.94 -19.67 -12.56
N PRO A 23 6.04 -20.34 -11.81
CA PRO A 23 6.38 -21.62 -11.23
C PRO A 23 6.75 -22.57 -12.36
N LYS A 24 8.01 -23.05 -12.38
CA LYS A 24 8.29 -24.33 -13.04
C LYS A 24 7.42 -25.38 -12.35
N GLU A 25 6.94 -26.37 -13.08
CA GLU A 25 6.13 -27.44 -12.51
C GLU A 25 6.90 -28.06 -11.31
N GLY A 26 6.30 -28.03 -10.11
CA GLY A 26 6.96 -28.46 -8.86
C GLY A 26 7.76 -27.39 -8.08
N ALA A 27 7.82 -26.14 -8.53
CA ALA A 27 8.53 -25.07 -7.81
C ALA A 27 7.83 -24.70 -6.48
N SER A 28 8.54 -24.88 -5.36
CA SER A 28 8.06 -24.55 -4.01
C SER A 28 8.09 -23.05 -3.69
N ARG A 29 8.77 -22.25 -4.52
CA ARG A 29 8.93 -20.79 -4.38
C ARG A 29 8.66 -20.11 -5.71
N TRP A 30 7.85 -19.05 -5.69
CA TRP A 30 7.61 -18.18 -6.84
C TRP A 30 7.16 -16.80 -6.37
N THR A 31 7.58 -15.78 -7.09
CA THR A 31 7.16 -14.40 -6.90
C THR A 31 6.27 -13.97 -8.04
N LEU A 32 5.36 -13.04 -7.77
CA LEU A 32 4.63 -12.38 -8.86
C LEU A 32 5.37 -11.12 -9.29
N PRO A 33 5.29 -10.76 -10.58
CA PRO A 33 5.87 -9.52 -11.04
C PRO A 33 5.24 -8.34 -10.32
N VAL A 34 6.07 -7.36 -9.98
CA VAL A 34 5.66 -6.06 -9.44
C VAL A 34 6.32 -4.99 -10.29
N TYR A 35 5.51 -4.05 -10.78
CA TYR A 35 5.99 -2.91 -11.56
C TYR A 35 5.62 -1.61 -10.89
N THR A 36 6.50 -0.63 -10.93
CA THR A 36 6.14 0.78 -10.74
C THR A 36 5.88 1.39 -12.10
N LEU A 37 4.64 1.85 -12.30
CA LEU A 37 4.15 2.49 -13.51
C LEU A 37 4.02 3.99 -13.25
N THR A 38 4.83 4.81 -13.91
CA THR A 38 4.77 6.27 -13.81
C THR A 38 3.93 6.82 -14.96
N PHE A 39 2.88 7.55 -14.62
CA PHE A 39 1.99 8.20 -15.56
C PHE A 39 2.14 9.72 -15.51
N GLU A 40 1.99 10.38 -16.65
CA GLU A 40 1.77 11.83 -16.69
C GLU A 40 0.44 12.17 -16.00
N ASN A 41 0.42 13.29 -15.29
CA ASN A 41 -0.82 13.84 -14.76
C ASN A 41 -1.75 14.19 -15.93
N PRO A 42 -2.99 13.68 -15.94
CA PRO A 42 -3.95 14.05 -16.96
C PRO A 42 -4.32 15.54 -16.89
N GLY A 43 -4.71 16.11 -18.03
CA GLY A 43 -5.04 17.52 -18.15
C GLY A 43 -3.85 18.43 -18.52
N GLN A 44 -4.13 19.68 -18.87
CA GLN A 44 -3.09 20.64 -19.31
C GLN A 44 -2.39 21.35 -18.16
N ASP A 45 -2.99 21.35 -16.96
CA ASP A 45 -2.41 22.01 -15.79
C ASP A 45 -1.37 21.10 -15.11
N LYS A 46 -0.10 21.36 -15.46
CA LYS A 46 1.06 20.64 -14.90
C LYS A 46 1.37 21.03 -13.44
N THR A 47 0.65 21.98 -12.85
CA THR A 47 0.85 22.39 -11.45
C THR A 47 0.05 21.54 -10.47
N MET A 48 -0.96 20.81 -10.96
CA MET A 48 -1.72 19.89 -10.13
C MET A 48 -0.82 18.71 -9.70
N PRO A 49 -0.74 18.39 -8.39
CA PRO A 49 0.15 17.35 -7.88
C PRO A 49 -0.25 15.93 -8.31
N SER A 50 -1.48 15.75 -8.80
CA SER A 50 -2.03 14.54 -9.45
C SER A 50 -3.48 14.83 -9.89
N LEU A 51 -4.26 13.79 -10.24
CA LEU A 51 -5.74 13.77 -10.33
C LEU A 51 -6.50 14.33 -9.10
N GLY A 52 -5.84 15.02 -8.16
CA GLY A 52 -6.42 15.45 -6.88
C GLY A 52 -6.42 14.35 -5.82
N CYS A 53 -5.61 13.30 -5.98
CA CYS A 53 -5.46 12.26 -4.96
C CYS A 53 -4.57 12.74 -3.82
N ARG A 54 -5.05 12.58 -2.58
CA ARG A 54 -4.27 12.81 -1.36
C ARG A 54 -3.58 11.52 -0.95
N ILE A 55 -2.30 11.38 -1.30
CA ILE A 55 -1.51 10.16 -1.02
C ILE A 55 -1.43 9.88 0.48
N ASP A 56 -1.37 10.93 1.30
CA ASP A 56 -1.32 10.88 2.75
C ASP A 56 -2.65 10.39 3.38
N ARG A 57 -3.74 10.33 2.60
CA ARG A 57 -5.05 9.81 3.03
C ARG A 57 -5.41 8.51 2.34
N GLY A 58 -4.49 7.88 1.60
CA GLY A 58 -4.77 6.65 0.86
C GLY A 58 -5.90 6.80 -0.15
N ASP A 59 -6.03 8.00 -0.74
CA ASP A 59 -6.90 8.20 -1.89
C ASP A 59 -6.42 7.32 -3.05
N VAL A 60 -7.35 6.84 -3.86
CA VAL A 60 -7.05 5.84 -4.90
C VAL A 60 -7.30 6.38 -6.29
N VAL A 61 -6.48 5.96 -7.23
CA VAL A 61 -6.73 6.09 -8.66
C VAL A 61 -7.61 4.92 -9.10
N LYS A 62 -8.69 5.23 -9.83
CA LYS A 62 -9.56 4.25 -10.46
C LYS A 62 -9.10 4.04 -11.88
N VAL A 63 -8.62 2.83 -12.19
CA VAL A 63 -8.25 2.42 -13.55
C VAL A 63 -9.44 1.75 -14.21
N LEU A 64 -9.75 2.17 -15.44
CA LEU A 64 -10.76 1.56 -16.29
C LEU A 64 -10.10 0.71 -17.35
N ILE A 65 -10.72 -0.44 -17.62
CA ILE A 65 -10.32 -1.32 -18.71
C ILE A 65 -11.59 -1.74 -19.48
N PRO A 66 -11.48 -2.05 -20.78
CA PRO A 66 -12.63 -2.50 -21.57
C PRO A 66 -13.37 -3.70 -20.95
N GLY A 67 -14.70 -3.64 -20.90
CA GLY A 67 -15.54 -4.76 -20.42
C GLY A 67 -15.41 -5.09 -18.93
N TYR A 68 -14.88 -4.20 -18.09
CA TYR A 68 -14.71 -4.43 -16.66
C TYR A 68 -15.06 -3.23 -15.79
N LYS A 69 -15.31 -3.47 -14.51
CA LYS A 69 -15.60 -2.41 -13.53
C LYS A 69 -14.32 -1.65 -13.15
N PRO A 70 -14.39 -0.34 -12.80
CA PRO A 70 -13.22 0.40 -12.36
C PRO A 70 -12.55 -0.23 -11.14
N LYS A 71 -11.22 -0.39 -11.21
CA LYS A 71 -10.41 -1.00 -10.14
C LYS A 71 -9.60 0.07 -9.41
N SER A 72 -9.58 -0.01 -8.07
CA SER A 72 -8.76 0.90 -7.26
C SER A 72 -7.31 0.46 -7.25
N TYR A 73 -6.41 1.43 -7.38
CA TYR A 73 -4.99 1.34 -7.07
C TYR A 73 -4.61 2.54 -6.20
N SER A 74 -3.86 2.29 -5.14
CA SER A 74 -3.33 3.36 -4.30
C SER A 74 -2.17 4.02 -5.04
N MET A 75 -2.07 5.34 -4.92
CA MET A 75 -0.97 6.09 -5.49
C MET A 75 0.29 5.82 -4.66
N SER A 76 1.34 5.30 -5.28
CA SER A 76 2.60 5.00 -4.56
C SER A 76 3.53 6.21 -4.46
N ALA A 77 3.40 7.18 -5.36
CA ALA A 77 4.09 8.46 -5.29
C ALA A 77 3.37 9.51 -6.13
N ALA A 78 3.53 10.78 -5.78
CA ALA A 78 3.00 11.94 -6.48
C ALA A 78 4.07 13.02 -6.59
N ARG A 79 4.26 13.58 -7.78
CA ARG A 79 5.25 14.63 -8.09
C ARG A 79 4.63 15.64 -9.07
N PRO A 80 5.17 16.86 -9.20
CA PRO A 80 4.69 17.80 -10.21
C PRO A 80 4.69 17.16 -11.61
N GLY A 81 3.52 17.08 -12.22
CA GLY A 81 3.33 16.53 -13.57
C GLY A 81 3.28 14.99 -13.70
N GLU A 82 3.53 14.21 -12.65
CA GLU A 82 3.50 12.73 -12.74
C GLU A 82 3.10 12.03 -11.43
N PHE A 83 2.58 10.81 -11.55
CA PHE A 83 2.26 9.95 -10.41
C PHE A 83 2.63 8.49 -10.68
N ASP A 84 2.88 7.73 -9.61
CA ASP A 84 3.19 6.31 -9.69
C ASP A 84 2.03 5.45 -9.21
N LEU A 85 1.78 4.36 -9.94
CA LEU A 85 1.04 3.19 -9.46
C LEU A 85 2.00 2.01 -9.38
N THR A 86 2.16 1.44 -8.19
CA THR A 86 2.94 0.21 -8.02
C THR A 86 2.01 -1.00 -7.95
N VAL A 87 2.16 -1.91 -8.92
CA VAL A 87 1.16 -2.93 -9.27
C VAL A 87 1.78 -4.31 -9.22
N LYS A 88 1.20 -5.18 -8.39
CA LYS A 88 1.48 -6.63 -8.42
C LYS A 88 0.59 -7.31 -9.46
N VAL A 89 1.19 -8.07 -10.37
CA VAL A 89 0.47 -8.78 -11.44
C VAL A 89 0.04 -10.14 -10.95
N TYR A 90 -1.28 -10.38 -10.99
CA TYR A 90 -1.87 -11.64 -10.51
C TYR A 90 -2.28 -12.49 -11.71
N PRO A 91 -1.97 -13.80 -11.73
CA PRO A 91 -2.45 -14.71 -12.77
C PRO A 91 -3.98 -14.64 -12.89
N GLY A 92 -4.49 -14.47 -14.11
CA GLY A 92 -5.93 -14.27 -14.38
C GLY A 92 -6.50 -12.92 -13.90
N GLY A 93 -5.67 -12.02 -13.37
CA GLY A 93 -6.08 -10.69 -12.92
C GLY A 93 -6.39 -9.77 -14.10
N LYS A 94 -7.67 -9.45 -14.33
CA LYS A 94 -8.10 -8.62 -15.48
C LYS A 94 -7.41 -7.27 -15.56
N CYS A 95 -7.42 -6.49 -14.46
CA CYS A 95 -6.87 -5.13 -14.47
C CYS A 95 -5.36 -5.08 -14.26
N SER A 96 -4.80 -5.96 -13.41
CA SER A 96 -3.34 -6.02 -13.24
C SER A 96 -2.63 -6.60 -14.47
N GLY A 97 -3.24 -7.58 -15.16
CA GLY A 97 -2.74 -8.07 -16.45
C GLY A 97 -2.87 -7.04 -17.57
N TYR A 98 -3.96 -6.25 -17.59
CA TYR A 98 -4.07 -5.12 -18.51
C TYR A 98 -2.95 -4.10 -18.27
N LEU A 99 -2.74 -3.64 -17.04
CA LEU A 99 -1.67 -2.70 -16.69
C LEU A 99 -0.26 -3.25 -16.99
N ASP A 100 -0.07 -4.57 -16.90
CA ASP A 100 1.18 -5.20 -17.34
C ASP A 100 1.38 -5.10 -18.86
N SER A 101 0.31 -5.26 -19.64
CA SER A 101 0.39 -5.18 -21.11
C SER A 101 0.62 -3.78 -21.67
N VAL A 102 0.33 -2.71 -20.89
CA VAL A 102 0.51 -1.32 -21.31
C VAL A 102 1.99 -1.02 -21.52
N LYS A 103 2.33 -0.47 -22.69
CA LYS A 103 3.67 -0.07 -23.07
C LYS A 103 3.91 1.41 -22.79
N VAL A 104 5.16 1.79 -22.54
CA VAL A 104 5.55 3.19 -22.43
C VAL A 104 5.14 3.93 -23.71
N GLY A 105 4.47 5.06 -23.56
CA GLY A 105 3.86 5.84 -24.64
C GLY A 105 2.35 5.66 -24.76
N GLU A 106 1.78 4.57 -24.26
CA GLU A 106 0.34 4.29 -24.29
C GLU A 106 -0.40 4.95 -23.12
N THR A 107 -1.72 5.12 -23.26
CA THR A 107 -2.58 5.78 -22.28
C THR A 107 -3.53 4.80 -21.60
N VAL A 108 -3.89 5.10 -20.36
CA VAL A 108 -4.95 4.42 -19.60
C VAL A 108 -6.00 5.42 -19.13
N GLU A 109 -7.26 4.99 -19.09
CA GLU A 109 -8.36 5.80 -18.58
C GLU A 109 -8.43 5.70 -17.06
N VAL A 110 -8.38 6.87 -16.40
CA VAL A 110 -8.32 6.96 -14.94
C VAL A 110 -9.21 8.07 -14.37
N PHE A 111 -9.52 7.98 -13.08
CA PHE A 111 -10.04 9.10 -12.30
C PHE A 111 -9.66 8.95 -10.82
N ALA A 112 -9.51 10.07 -10.10
CA ALA A 112 -9.29 10.03 -8.65
C ALA A 112 -10.55 9.64 -7.88
N LYS A 113 -10.34 8.98 -6.74
CA LYS A 113 -11.39 8.75 -5.77
C LYS A 113 -10.84 8.88 -4.35
N GLY A 114 -11.08 10.04 -3.76
CA GLY A 114 -10.92 10.25 -2.34
C GLY A 114 -12.17 9.82 -1.57
N LYS A 115 -11.97 9.16 -0.43
CA LYS A 115 -13.04 8.74 0.47
C LYS A 115 -12.68 8.80 1.94
N LYS A 116 -11.41 9.00 2.25
CA LYS A 116 -10.89 8.82 3.60
C LYS A 116 -10.54 10.17 4.20
N GLU A 117 -10.92 10.37 5.46
CA GLU A 117 -10.57 11.54 6.25
C GLU A 117 -9.77 11.12 7.47
N ARG A 118 -8.86 12.00 7.90
CA ARG A 118 -7.97 11.74 9.03
C ARG A 118 -8.75 11.84 10.33
N ARG A 119 -8.55 10.87 11.24
CA ARG A 119 -9.06 11.00 12.61
C ARG A 119 -8.12 11.88 13.44
N PRO A 120 -8.65 12.68 14.38
CA PRO A 120 -7.82 13.43 15.34
C PRO A 120 -6.95 12.51 16.19
N GLY A 121 -5.83 13.05 16.67
CA GLY A 121 -4.80 12.32 17.42
C GLY A 121 -3.77 11.66 16.50
N GLY A 122 -3.16 10.56 16.95
CA GLY A 122 -2.20 9.80 16.13
C GLY A 122 -0.73 10.10 16.43
N SER A 123 -0.35 10.34 17.69
CA SER A 123 1.07 10.41 18.03
C SER A 123 1.78 9.05 17.87
N HIS A 124 1.03 7.94 17.94
CA HIS A 124 1.53 6.59 17.66
C HIS A 124 0.71 6.00 16.52
N VAL A 125 1.36 5.69 15.39
CA VAL A 125 0.67 5.22 14.17
C VAL A 125 1.13 3.81 13.81
N GLY A 126 0.20 2.85 13.89
CA GLY A 126 0.43 1.47 13.50
C GLY A 126 -0.08 1.20 12.08
N LEU A 127 0.77 0.67 11.21
CA LEU A 127 0.41 0.33 9.85
C LEU A 127 0.53 -1.19 9.67
N VAL A 128 -0.55 -1.85 9.28
CA VAL A 128 -0.55 -3.29 8.98
C VAL A 128 -0.73 -3.48 7.48
N ALA A 129 0.36 -3.78 6.79
CA ALA A 129 0.39 -3.94 5.34
C ALA A 129 0.51 -5.41 4.94
N PHE A 130 -0.37 -5.86 4.04
CA PHE A 130 -0.32 -7.22 3.48
C PHE A 130 0.18 -7.18 2.03
N GLY A 131 1.34 -7.77 1.77
CA GLY A 131 1.96 -7.84 0.44
C GLY A 131 2.10 -6.47 -0.21
N VAL A 132 1.50 -6.28 -1.39
CA VAL A 132 1.51 -5.01 -2.13
C VAL A 132 0.77 -3.87 -1.40
N GLY A 133 0.09 -4.13 -0.28
CA GLY A 133 -0.49 -3.09 0.57
C GLY A 133 0.53 -2.09 1.11
N ILE A 134 1.84 -2.41 1.07
CA ILE A 134 2.91 -1.46 1.39
C ILE A 134 2.89 -0.22 0.48
N THR A 135 2.34 -0.34 -0.73
CA THR A 135 2.22 0.77 -1.69
C THR A 135 1.30 1.90 -1.22
N GLU A 136 0.41 1.64 -0.27
CA GLU A 136 -0.37 2.68 0.42
C GLU A 136 0.22 2.98 1.80
N ALA A 137 0.67 1.94 2.52
CA ALA A 137 1.13 2.10 3.89
C ALA A 137 2.42 2.94 3.98
N LEU A 138 3.43 2.71 3.13
CA LEU A 138 4.72 3.40 3.23
C LEU A 138 4.61 4.91 2.93
N PRO A 139 3.89 5.38 1.88
CA PRO A 139 3.66 6.81 1.69
C PRO A 139 2.90 7.47 2.84
N ILE A 140 1.93 6.78 3.45
CA ILE A 140 1.22 7.29 4.64
C ILE A 140 2.17 7.34 5.83
N ALA A 141 3.02 6.33 6.04
CA ALA A 141 4.07 6.36 7.07
C ALA A 141 4.95 7.60 6.93
N ALA A 142 5.48 7.85 5.74
CA ALA A 142 6.31 9.01 5.46
C ALA A 142 5.55 10.33 5.76
N ALA A 143 4.28 10.42 5.38
CA ALA A 143 3.45 11.59 5.66
C ALA A 143 3.16 11.80 7.16
N GLU A 144 3.04 10.74 7.96
CA GLU A 144 2.91 10.86 9.42
C GLU A 144 4.22 11.29 10.07
N LEU A 145 5.35 10.72 9.64
CA LEU A 145 6.68 11.08 10.15
C LEU A 145 7.01 12.55 9.88
N GLN A 146 6.63 13.08 8.72
CA GLN A 146 6.79 14.50 8.38
C GLN A 146 6.01 15.46 9.31
N LYS A 147 4.97 14.97 9.98
CA LYS A 147 4.24 15.77 10.99
C LYS A 147 4.90 15.76 12.36
N GLY A 148 5.98 14.99 12.55
CA GLY A 148 6.65 14.84 13.84
C GLY A 148 5.85 14.03 14.86
N VAL A 149 5.12 13.00 14.41
CA VAL A 149 4.49 12.05 15.34
C VAL A 149 5.57 11.32 16.17
N HIS A 150 5.19 10.82 17.35
CA HIS A 150 6.11 10.17 18.27
C HIS A 150 6.65 8.85 17.71
N GLU A 151 5.79 8.03 17.11
CA GLU A 151 6.21 6.76 16.51
C GLU A 151 5.31 6.36 15.34
N VAL A 152 5.92 5.83 14.29
CA VAL A 152 5.22 5.11 13.22
C VAL A 152 5.80 3.71 13.14
N HIS A 153 4.97 2.69 13.28
CA HIS A 153 5.39 1.30 13.23
C HIS A 153 4.66 0.53 12.12
N LEU A 154 5.40 0.13 11.10
CA LEU A 154 4.92 -0.69 9.98
C LEU A 154 5.13 -2.18 10.28
N LEU A 155 4.04 -2.93 10.41
CA LEU A 155 4.02 -4.40 10.32
C LEU A 155 3.73 -4.81 8.88
N TRP A 156 4.71 -5.38 8.21
CA TRP A 156 4.59 -5.80 6.81
C TRP A 156 4.63 -7.32 6.64
N ALA A 157 3.52 -7.88 6.19
CA ALA A 157 3.30 -9.31 6.04
C ALA A 157 3.45 -9.76 4.58
N ALA A 158 4.29 -10.78 4.34
CA ALA A 158 4.46 -11.42 3.04
C ALA A 158 4.49 -12.96 3.15
N ARG A 159 4.57 -13.65 2.01
CA ARG A 159 4.75 -15.12 2.02
C ARG A 159 6.21 -15.47 2.26
N THR A 160 7.09 -14.91 1.44
CA THR A 160 8.55 -15.04 1.51
C THR A 160 9.17 -13.66 1.43
N TYR A 161 10.45 -13.55 1.77
CA TYR A 161 11.18 -12.29 1.67
C TYR A 161 11.30 -11.83 0.21
N ALA A 162 11.32 -12.74 -0.76
CA ALA A 162 11.33 -12.38 -2.18
C ALA A 162 10.02 -11.70 -2.66
N ASP A 163 8.92 -11.79 -1.90
CA ASP A 163 7.70 -11.00 -2.16
C ASP A 163 7.82 -9.55 -1.65
N MET A 164 8.87 -9.22 -0.88
CA MET A 164 9.15 -7.90 -0.34
C MET A 164 10.00 -7.10 -1.32
N PHE A 165 9.63 -5.83 -1.51
CA PHE A 165 10.31 -4.82 -2.32
C PHE A 165 10.40 -3.47 -1.60
N TRP A 166 11.04 -2.49 -2.21
CA TRP A 166 11.33 -1.18 -1.60
C TRP A 166 12.17 -1.26 -0.32
N HIS A 167 13.16 -2.15 -0.30
CA HIS A 167 14.05 -2.30 0.85
C HIS A 167 14.88 -1.04 1.09
N ASP A 168 15.35 -0.42 0.00
CA ASP A 168 16.17 0.79 0.05
C ASP A 168 15.35 1.99 0.51
N GLU A 169 14.13 2.19 -0.02
CA GLU A 169 13.24 3.28 0.38
C GLU A 169 12.81 3.15 1.86
N ILE A 170 12.62 1.92 2.35
CA ILE A 170 12.39 1.69 3.78
C ILE A 170 13.63 2.07 4.59
N ALA A 171 14.82 1.66 4.15
CA ALA A 171 16.07 1.94 4.86
C ALA A 171 16.36 3.45 4.90
N GLU A 172 16.14 4.16 3.80
CA GLU A 172 16.24 5.63 3.71
C GLU A 172 15.27 6.31 4.67
N LEU A 173 14.02 5.84 4.73
CA LEU A 173 13.02 6.41 5.65
C LEU A 173 13.38 6.15 7.13
N GLN A 174 13.94 4.98 7.44
CA GLN A 174 14.44 4.67 8.79
C GLN A 174 15.67 5.52 9.16
N ALA A 175 16.56 5.78 8.21
CA ALA A 175 17.73 6.63 8.42
C ALA A 175 17.33 8.12 8.61
N ALA A 176 16.29 8.57 7.93
CA ALA A 176 15.77 9.93 8.06
C ALA A 176 14.92 10.15 9.33
N HIS A 177 14.33 9.09 9.89
CA HIS A 177 13.42 9.20 11.03
C HIS A 177 13.60 8.07 12.06
N GLU A 178 14.20 8.38 13.21
CA GLU A 178 14.35 7.41 14.32
C GLU A 178 13.01 6.87 14.86
N ALA A 179 11.94 7.67 14.71
CA ALA A 179 10.56 7.34 15.04
C ALA A 179 9.93 6.27 14.12
N PHE A 180 10.60 5.89 13.02
CA PHE A 180 10.08 4.89 12.09
C PHE A 180 10.60 3.48 12.43
N LYS A 181 9.67 2.59 12.78
CA LYS A 181 9.93 1.18 13.06
C LYS A 181 9.30 0.29 11.99
N VAL A 182 9.98 -0.80 11.65
CA VAL A 182 9.48 -1.78 10.68
C VAL A 182 9.66 -3.20 11.22
N THR A 183 8.56 -3.92 11.34
CA THR A 183 8.53 -5.36 11.62
C THR A 183 8.09 -6.11 10.38
N ARG A 184 8.89 -7.09 9.96
CA ARG A 184 8.59 -7.96 8.82
C ARG A 184 8.08 -9.31 9.33
N ILE A 185 7.04 -9.86 8.70
CA ILE A 185 6.53 -11.21 9.03
C ILE A 185 6.33 -12.05 7.76
N LEU A 186 6.81 -13.29 7.79
CA LEU A 186 6.81 -14.23 6.67
C LEU A 186 5.98 -15.47 6.98
N SER A 187 5.02 -15.78 6.10
CA SER A 187 4.09 -16.90 6.31
C SER A 187 4.56 -18.24 5.73
N ARG A 188 5.63 -18.28 4.93
CA ARG A 188 6.15 -19.49 4.26
C ARG A 188 7.67 -19.64 4.32
N GLU A 189 8.36 -18.78 5.05
CA GLU A 189 9.82 -18.77 5.13
C GLU A 189 10.22 -18.39 6.56
N ASP A 190 11.28 -19.02 7.06
CA ASP A 190 12.00 -18.57 8.25
C ASP A 190 13.26 -17.83 7.78
N ARG A 191 13.49 -16.64 8.35
CA ARG A 191 14.58 -15.75 7.94
C ARG A 191 14.95 -14.84 9.09
N GLU A 192 16.24 -14.70 9.32
CA GLU A 192 16.79 -13.76 10.30
C GLU A 192 16.27 -12.34 10.07
N GLY A 193 15.93 -11.65 11.16
CA GLY A 193 15.34 -10.31 11.12
C GLY A 193 13.86 -10.26 10.69
N CYS A 194 13.20 -11.41 10.50
CA CYS A 194 11.77 -11.50 10.21
C CYS A 194 11.05 -12.40 11.21
N LEU A 195 9.83 -12.02 11.60
CA LEU A 195 8.93 -12.92 12.34
C LEU A 195 8.45 -14.04 11.41
N ARG A 196 8.22 -15.23 11.96
CA ARG A 196 7.59 -16.36 11.27
C ARG A 196 6.12 -16.46 11.65
N GLY A 197 5.21 -16.38 10.67
CA GLY A 197 3.78 -16.63 10.92
C GLY A 197 2.83 -15.78 10.09
N ARG A 198 1.64 -15.52 10.64
CA ARG A 198 0.61 -14.62 10.10
C ARG A 198 0.29 -13.52 11.11
N VAL A 199 -0.42 -12.49 10.67
CA VAL A 199 -0.87 -11.39 11.53
C VAL A 199 -1.99 -11.88 12.45
N GLU A 200 -1.60 -12.45 13.59
CA GLU A 200 -2.48 -12.99 14.63
C GLU A 200 -2.36 -12.17 15.91
N ALA A 201 -3.19 -12.47 16.93
CA ALA A 201 -3.24 -11.68 18.17
C ALA A 201 -1.86 -11.55 18.82
N ARG A 202 -1.14 -12.66 19.01
CA ARG A 202 0.21 -12.65 19.58
C ARG A 202 1.14 -11.69 18.83
N VAL A 203 1.14 -11.74 17.49
CA VAL A 203 2.01 -10.86 16.68
C VAL A 203 1.61 -9.39 16.86
N LEU A 204 0.32 -9.07 16.89
CA LEU A 204 -0.13 -7.69 17.13
C LEU A 204 0.18 -7.22 18.55
N GLU A 205 0.16 -8.11 19.54
CA GLU A 205 0.58 -7.81 20.91
C GLU A 205 2.08 -7.61 21.02
N ASP A 206 2.88 -8.47 20.39
CA ASP A 206 4.34 -8.36 20.39
C ASP A 206 4.79 -7.05 19.71
N VAL A 207 4.09 -6.63 18.64
CA VAL A 207 4.45 -5.44 17.84
C VAL A 207 3.89 -4.16 18.45
N PHE A 208 2.61 -4.13 18.82
CA PHE A 208 1.92 -2.90 19.23
C PHE A 208 1.52 -2.87 20.70
N GLY A 209 1.75 -3.95 21.47
CA GLY A 209 1.22 -4.12 22.82
C GLY A 209 1.67 -3.05 23.82
N SER A 210 2.84 -2.44 23.61
CA SER A 210 3.33 -1.32 24.41
C SER A 210 2.45 -0.07 24.31
N TRP A 211 1.61 0.04 23.28
CA TRP A 211 0.70 1.16 23.07
C TRP A 211 -0.71 0.90 23.64
N LYS A 212 -0.98 -0.26 24.26
CA LYS A 212 -2.31 -0.58 24.81
C LYS A 212 -2.74 0.49 25.82
N GLY A 213 -3.99 0.95 25.69
CA GLY A 213 -4.55 2.02 26.53
C GLY A 213 -4.15 3.44 26.12
N ASN A 214 -3.27 3.62 25.12
CA ASN A 214 -2.91 4.95 24.62
C ASN A 214 -4.03 5.51 23.72
N PRO A 215 -4.73 6.59 24.13
CA PRO A 215 -5.83 7.16 23.34
C PRO A 215 -5.36 7.84 22.04
N GLN A 216 -4.04 8.03 21.87
CA GLN A 216 -3.41 8.59 20.68
C GLN A 216 -2.95 7.52 19.68
N ALA A 217 -3.10 6.23 19.99
CA ALA A 217 -2.77 5.16 19.05
C ALA A 217 -3.79 5.13 17.89
N ARG A 218 -3.29 5.15 16.67
CA ARG A 218 -4.09 5.10 15.44
C ARG A 218 -3.57 4.05 14.49
N PHE A 219 -4.47 3.33 13.80
CA PHE A 219 -4.12 2.19 12.97
C PHE A 219 -4.68 2.28 11.56
N LEU A 220 -3.90 1.86 10.57
CA LEU A 220 -4.36 1.61 9.21
C LEU A 220 -4.02 0.18 8.81
N THR A 221 -5.01 -0.54 8.29
CA THR A 221 -4.80 -1.85 7.67
C THR A 221 -4.93 -1.72 6.15
N VAL A 222 -4.01 -2.33 5.40
CA VAL A 222 -4.01 -2.29 3.94
C VAL A 222 -3.79 -3.69 3.39
N GLY A 223 -4.78 -4.19 2.63
CA GLY A 223 -4.70 -5.50 2.01
C GLY A 223 -6.00 -5.86 1.30
N THR A 224 -6.26 -7.17 1.20
CA THR A 224 -7.58 -7.63 0.76
C THR A 224 -8.64 -7.27 1.81
N LYS A 225 -9.91 -7.13 1.39
CA LYS A 225 -11.00 -6.80 2.32
C LYS A 225 -11.09 -7.77 3.50
N GLU A 226 -10.84 -9.04 3.24
CA GLU A 226 -10.89 -10.09 4.26
C GLU A 226 -9.74 -9.94 5.26
N MET A 227 -8.50 -9.77 4.75
CA MET A 227 -7.33 -9.55 5.61
C MET A 227 -7.48 -8.30 6.47
N MET A 228 -7.97 -7.19 5.91
CA MET A 228 -8.22 -5.96 6.66
C MET A 228 -9.24 -6.20 7.77
N ARG A 229 -10.40 -6.80 7.48
CA ARG A 229 -11.42 -7.11 8.49
C ARG A 229 -10.88 -7.99 9.61
N GLN A 230 -10.09 -9.02 9.28
CA GLN A 230 -9.49 -9.91 10.26
C GLN A 230 -8.47 -9.18 11.15
N ALA A 231 -7.62 -8.34 10.55
CA ALA A 231 -6.66 -7.53 11.29
C ALA A 231 -7.35 -6.51 12.22
N GLU A 232 -8.39 -5.81 11.73
CA GLU A 232 -9.20 -4.85 12.51
C GLU A 232 -9.92 -5.52 13.69
N ALA A 233 -10.51 -6.71 13.47
CA ALA A 233 -11.12 -7.49 14.54
C ALA A 233 -10.08 -7.98 15.56
N THR A 234 -8.89 -8.35 15.11
CA THR A 234 -7.81 -8.79 15.99
C THR A 234 -7.23 -7.61 16.79
N LEU A 235 -7.04 -6.44 16.18
CA LEU A 235 -6.67 -5.20 16.87
C LEU A 235 -7.65 -4.88 18.00
N THR A 236 -8.95 -5.00 17.74
CA THR A 236 -9.99 -4.84 18.77
C THR A 236 -9.79 -5.82 19.93
N ARG A 237 -9.58 -7.11 19.63
CA ARG A 237 -9.37 -8.16 20.64
C ARG A 237 -8.13 -7.90 21.51
N VAL A 238 -7.07 -7.32 20.95
CA VAL A 238 -5.83 -7.06 21.69
C VAL A 238 -5.80 -5.69 22.38
N GLY A 239 -6.90 -4.94 22.39
CA GLY A 239 -7.04 -3.70 23.16
C GLY A 239 -6.99 -2.41 22.36
N PHE A 240 -7.15 -2.47 21.03
CA PHE A 240 -7.28 -1.30 20.14
C PHE A 240 -8.66 -1.29 19.47
N PRO A 241 -9.69 -0.70 20.11
CA PRO A 241 -11.07 -0.78 19.64
C PRO A 241 -11.25 -0.17 18.25
N TRP A 242 -11.77 -0.95 17.30
CA TRP A 242 -12.10 -0.47 15.95
C TRP A 242 -13.60 -0.12 15.86
N PRO A 243 -14.00 0.98 15.19
CA PRO A 243 -13.20 1.89 14.37
C PRO A 243 -12.58 3.07 15.14
N ASP A 244 -12.64 3.11 16.47
CA ASP A 244 -12.19 4.25 17.27
C ASP A 244 -10.71 4.55 17.08
N CYS A 245 -9.89 3.50 17.04
CA CYS A 245 -8.46 3.59 16.77
C CYS A 245 -8.10 3.70 15.28
N ALA A 246 -9.04 3.81 14.34
CA ALA A 246 -8.70 3.92 12.92
C ALA A 246 -7.97 5.24 12.61
N LEU A 247 -6.86 5.20 11.87
CA LEU A 247 -6.14 6.39 11.41
C LEU A 247 -6.99 7.20 10.42
N LEU A 248 -7.72 6.48 9.57
CA LEU A 248 -8.53 7.05 8.49
C LEU A 248 -9.98 6.57 8.62
N ALA A 249 -10.93 7.51 8.65
CA ALA A 249 -12.37 7.25 8.61
C ALA A 249 -12.89 7.35 7.16
N LYS A 250 -13.97 6.63 6.84
CA LYS A 250 -14.69 6.76 5.55
C LYS A 250 -15.86 7.72 5.65
#